data_AF-A0ABD1TZX4-F1
#
_entry.id   AF-A0ABD1TZX4-F1
#
_cell.length_a   1.000
_cell.length_b   1.000
_cell.length_c   1.000
_cell.angle_alpha   90.00
_cell.angle_beta   90.00
_cell.angle_gamma   90.00
#
_symmetry.space_group_name_H-M   'P 1'
#
loop_
_entity.id
_entity.type
_entity.pdbx_description
1 polymer ?
#
loop_
_entity_poly.entity_id
_entity_poly.type
_entity_poly.pdbx_seq_one_letter_code
_entity_poly.pdbx_strand_id
1 'polypeptide(L)'
;MDAKVASLNDGNGARGVIEGKEEVKSGKFPLTLWEVTMACGVVLGFVLGLMGIYLTMPASDYSFLKLPRSLQDLQILKDNLESYTSDYTIQVLVGYCLVYIFMQTFMIPGTVFMSLLAGALFGVFKGVALVVFTATTGASSCYFLSKLIGRPLVFSLWPDKLTFFQNQVAKRRERLLNYMLFLRVTPTLPNTFINVASPIVDVPYHIFFLATFIGIIPAAFVTVRAGIALGDLQSVGDLYDFLSIVTLFLIGVLSVTPTLMGNKGKP
;
A
#
# COMPACT_ATOMS: atom_id res chain seq x y z
N MET A 1 -6.36 81.21 -25.89
CA MET A 1 -7.48 81.62 -26.75
C MET A 1 -7.53 80.61 -27.86
N ASP A 2 -8.49 79.74 -28.09
CA ASP A 2 -9.84 79.39 -27.59
C ASP A 2 -10.15 78.09 -28.39
N ALA A 3 -11.04 77.15 -28.09
CA ALA A 3 -11.95 76.87 -27.00
C ALA A 3 -12.29 75.37 -27.11
N LYS A 4 -12.74 74.83 -25.98
CA LYS A 4 -13.25 73.47 -25.77
C LYS A 4 -14.74 73.47 -26.17
N VAL A 5 -15.22 72.51 -26.98
CA VAL A 5 -16.64 72.08 -26.98
C VAL A 5 -16.72 70.59 -27.27
N ALA A 6 -17.50 69.89 -26.45
CA ALA A 6 -17.73 68.46 -26.41
C ALA A 6 -19.10 68.07 -27.01
N SER A 7 -19.23 66.83 -27.50
CA SER A 7 -20.40 65.92 -27.38
C SER A 7 -19.98 64.56 -27.97
N LEU A 8 -19.78 63.49 -27.20
CA LEU A 8 -20.75 62.47 -26.73
C LEU A 8 -21.64 61.88 -27.83
N ASN A 9 -21.32 60.65 -28.29
CA ASN A 9 -22.33 59.59 -28.40
C ASN A 9 -21.71 58.17 -28.39
N ASP A 10 -22.49 57.25 -27.84
CA ASP A 10 -22.25 55.88 -27.39
C ASP A 10 -21.79 54.85 -28.44
N GLY A 11 -21.20 53.74 -27.96
CA GLY A 11 -21.07 52.54 -28.81
C GLY A 11 -20.10 51.44 -28.39
N ASN A 12 -20.30 50.88 -27.20
CA ASN A 12 -20.09 49.48 -26.81
C ASN A 12 -19.43 48.49 -27.82
N GLY A 13 -18.45 47.71 -27.35
CA GLY A 13 -18.46 46.26 -27.61
C GLY A 13 -17.27 45.63 -28.34
N ALA A 14 -16.58 44.75 -27.61
CA ALA A 14 -15.94 43.53 -28.10
C ALA A 14 -14.63 43.62 -28.90
N ARG A 15 -13.54 43.64 -28.13
CA ARG A 15 -12.33 42.84 -28.38
C ARG A 15 -12.70 41.38 -28.63
N GLY A 16 -12.26 40.83 -29.75
CA GLY A 16 -12.27 39.39 -30.07
C GLY A 16 -11.89 39.23 -31.54
N VAL A 17 -11.12 38.28 -32.01
CA VAL A 17 -10.48 37.11 -31.41
C VAL A 17 -9.26 36.88 -32.30
N ILE A 18 -8.07 36.86 -31.72
CA ILE A 18 -6.88 36.31 -32.40
C ILE A 18 -7.08 34.80 -32.29
N GLU A 19 -7.46 34.15 -33.39
CA GLU A 19 -7.48 32.69 -33.50
C GLU A 19 -6.04 32.17 -33.42
N GLY A 20 -5.53 32.09 -32.19
CA GLY A 20 -4.49 31.14 -31.84
C GLY A 20 -5.12 29.76 -31.94
N LYS A 21 -4.83 29.06 -33.04
CA LYS A 21 -4.96 27.60 -33.08
C LYS A 21 -4.15 27.05 -31.92
N GLU A 22 -4.82 26.71 -30.82
CA GLU A 22 -4.28 25.80 -29.83
C GLU A 22 -4.01 24.49 -30.56
N GLU A 23 -2.75 24.24 -30.87
CA GLU A 23 -2.30 22.90 -31.17
C GLU A 23 -2.68 22.02 -29.99
N VAL A 24 -3.71 21.19 -30.21
CA VAL A 24 -3.98 20.00 -29.42
C VAL A 24 -2.71 19.16 -29.46
N LYS A 25 -1.81 19.35 -28.49
CA LYS A 25 -0.64 18.50 -28.30
C LYS A 25 -1.14 17.12 -27.94
N SER A 26 -1.24 16.30 -28.98
CA SER A 26 -1.38 14.85 -28.98
C SER A 26 -0.79 14.24 -27.71
N GLY A 27 -1.65 13.55 -26.95
CA GLY A 27 -1.35 12.97 -25.65
C GLY A 27 -0.10 12.10 -25.65
N LYS A 28 1.03 12.68 -25.26
CA LYS A 28 2.18 11.88 -24.82
C LYS A 28 1.82 11.35 -23.44
N PHE A 29 1.70 10.03 -23.32
CA PHE A 29 1.64 9.39 -22.01
C PHE A 29 2.80 9.93 -21.15
N PRO A 30 2.55 10.29 -19.88
CA PRO A 30 3.55 10.93 -19.02
C PRO A 30 4.68 9.99 -18.58
N LEU A 31 4.60 8.71 -18.96
CA LEU A 31 5.59 7.69 -18.64
C LEU A 31 6.63 7.57 -19.75
N THR A 32 7.90 7.60 -19.36
CA THR A 32 9.00 7.32 -20.27
C THR A 32 9.05 5.83 -20.61
N LEU A 33 9.53 5.49 -21.82
CA LEU A 33 9.72 4.09 -22.22
C LEU A 33 10.60 3.32 -21.22
N TRP A 34 11.58 4.00 -20.60
CA TRP A 34 12.44 3.43 -19.57
C TRP A 34 11.68 3.07 -18.29
N GLU A 35 10.80 3.94 -17.79
CA GLU A 35 9.96 3.66 -16.61
C GLU A 35 9.04 2.45 -16.86
N VAL A 36 8.43 2.38 -18.04
CA VAL A 36 7.60 1.23 -18.45
C VAL A 36 8.45 -0.04 -18.52
N THR A 37 9.65 0.02 -19.10
CA THR A 37 10.55 -1.13 -19.21
C THR A 37 11.01 -1.63 -17.84
N MET A 38 11.37 -0.72 -16.94
CA MET A 38 11.76 -1.05 -15.56
C MET A 38 10.59 -1.66 -14.78
N ALA A 39 9.39 -1.10 -14.91
CA ALA A 39 8.18 -1.65 -14.33
C ALA A 39 7.89 -3.08 -14.82
N CYS A 40 7.90 -3.28 -16.15
CA CYS A 40 7.74 -4.60 -16.76
C CYS A 40 8.83 -5.57 -16.31
N GLY A 41 10.08 -5.11 -16.17
CA GLY A 41 11.19 -5.91 -15.64
C GLY A 41 10.96 -6.37 -14.20
N VAL A 42 10.43 -5.51 -13.33
CA VAL A 42 10.04 -5.89 -11.95
C VAL A 42 8.94 -6.95 -11.98
N VAL A 43 7.90 -6.75 -12.80
CA VAL A 43 6.81 -7.76 -12.95
C VAL A 43 7.36 -9.08 -13.44
N LEU A 44 8.18 -9.07 -14.49
CA LEU A 44 8.80 -10.26 -15.06
C LEU A 44 9.71 -10.95 -14.04
N GLY A 45 10.51 -10.21 -13.26
CA GLY A 45 11.35 -10.78 -12.22
C GLY A 45 10.54 -11.52 -11.15
N PHE A 46 9.42 -10.94 -10.73
CA PHE A 46 8.48 -11.60 -9.82
C PHE A 46 7.85 -12.85 -10.43
N VAL A 47 7.38 -12.76 -11.67
CA VAL A 47 6.77 -13.89 -12.39
C VAL A 47 7.77 -15.03 -12.60
N LEU A 48 9.00 -14.72 -12.99
CA LEU A 48 10.08 -15.69 -13.15
C LEU A 48 10.48 -16.31 -11.80
N GLY A 49 10.49 -15.53 -10.71
CA GLY A 49 10.70 -16.03 -9.36
C GLY A 49 9.61 -17.02 -8.92
N LEU A 50 8.34 -16.67 -9.15
CA LEU A 50 7.20 -17.56 -8.89
C LEU A 50 7.24 -18.82 -9.76
N MET A 51 7.57 -18.67 -11.05
CA MET A 51 7.72 -19.78 -11.99
C MET A 51 8.90 -20.69 -11.63
N GLY A 52 10.01 -20.12 -11.17
CA GLY A 52 11.17 -20.89 -10.68
C GLY A 52 10.81 -21.75 -9.48
N ILE A 53 10.04 -21.22 -8.53
CA ILE A 53 9.53 -22.01 -7.40
C ILE A 53 8.57 -23.11 -7.88
N TYR A 54 7.64 -22.76 -8.78
CA TYR A 54 6.70 -23.72 -9.35
C TYR A 54 7.43 -24.91 -10.01
N LEU A 55 8.52 -24.64 -10.74
CA LEU A 55 9.32 -25.66 -11.40
C LEU A 55 10.24 -26.46 -10.45
N THR A 56 10.60 -25.90 -9.30
CA THR A 56 11.50 -26.54 -8.32
C THR A 56 10.72 -27.37 -7.28
N MET A 57 9.39 -27.23 -7.21
CA MET A 57 8.54 -28.08 -6.37
C MET A 57 8.32 -29.45 -7.03
N PRO A 58 8.37 -30.56 -6.27
CA PRO A 58 8.12 -31.91 -6.78
C PRO A 58 6.71 -32.03 -7.36
N ALA A 59 6.52 -32.96 -8.31
CA ALA A 59 5.28 -33.20 -9.07
C ALA A 59 4.16 -33.84 -8.22
N SER A 60 3.88 -33.30 -7.04
CA SER A 60 2.68 -33.61 -6.28
C SER A 60 1.55 -32.68 -6.69
N ASP A 61 0.34 -33.24 -6.68
CA ASP A 61 -0.89 -32.69 -7.25
C ASP A 61 -1.09 -31.19 -6.91
N TYR A 62 -0.70 -30.28 -7.81
CA TYR A 62 -0.70 -28.82 -7.59
C TYR A 62 -2.12 -28.21 -7.43
N SER A 63 -3.15 -29.05 -7.41
CA SER A 63 -4.54 -28.65 -7.23
C SER A 63 -4.80 -27.94 -5.90
N PHE A 64 -3.96 -28.15 -4.87
CA PHE A 64 -4.08 -27.52 -3.55
C PHE A 64 -3.37 -26.16 -3.41
N LEU A 65 -2.39 -25.80 -4.24
CA LEU A 65 -1.66 -24.51 -4.17
C LEU A 65 -2.44 -23.33 -4.77
N LYS A 66 -3.75 -23.30 -4.53
CA LYS A 66 -4.57 -22.15 -4.88
C LYS A 66 -4.47 -21.12 -3.76
N LEU A 67 -4.37 -19.84 -4.15
CA LEU A 67 -4.45 -18.74 -3.18
C LEU A 67 -5.76 -18.89 -2.39
N PRO A 68 -5.69 -19.03 -1.06
CA PRO A 68 -6.88 -19.27 -0.25
C PRO A 68 -7.82 -18.08 -0.38
N ARG A 69 -9.06 -18.35 -0.82
CA ARG A 69 -10.13 -17.34 -0.93
C ARG A 69 -11.17 -17.50 0.16
N SER A 70 -11.22 -18.66 0.80
CA SER A 70 -12.09 -19.00 1.92
C SER A 70 -11.29 -19.60 3.09
N LEU A 71 -11.91 -19.63 4.28
CA LEU A 71 -11.34 -20.31 5.44
C LEU A 71 -11.19 -21.82 5.20
N GLN A 72 -12.10 -22.42 4.42
CA GLN A 72 -12.03 -23.85 4.06
C GLN A 72 -10.82 -24.14 3.14
N ASP A 73 -10.58 -23.30 2.12
CA ASP A 73 -9.39 -23.42 1.27
C ASP A 73 -8.11 -23.31 2.11
N LEU A 74 -8.14 -22.41 3.11
CA LEU A 74 -7.01 -22.19 4.00
C LEU A 74 -6.74 -23.39 4.91
N GLN A 75 -7.78 -24.06 5.41
CA GLN A 75 -7.66 -25.30 6.19
C GLN A 75 -7.10 -26.44 5.35
N ILE A 76 -7.63 -26.65 4.13
CA ILE A 76 -7.13 -27.66 3.19
C ILE A 76 -5.65 -27.39 2.85
N LEU A 77 -5.31 -26.13 2.59
CA LEU A 77 -3.94 -25.72 2.32
C LEU A 77 -3.03 -26.01 3.52
N LYS A 78 -3.48 -25.66 4.74
CA LYS A 78 -2.74 -25.93 5.97
C LYS A 78 -2.51 -27.43 6.19
N ASP A 79 -3.54 -28.27 6.05
CA ASP A 79 -3.42 -29.71 6.31
C ASP A 79 -2.48 -30.39 5.30
N ASN A 80 -2.53 -29.97 4.03
CA ASN A 80 -1.59 -30.44 3.01
C ASN A 80 -0.16 -29.93 3.28
N LEU A 81 0.01 -28.67 3.70
CA LEU A 81 1.34 -28.12 4.00
C LEU A 81 1.95 -28.68 5.28
N GLU A 82 1.16 -29.04 6.29
CA GLU A 82 1.66 -29.61 7.53
C GLU A 82 2.38 -30.94 7.28
N SER A 83 1.84 -31.79 6.39
CA SER A 83 2.51 -33.02 5.94
C SER A 83 3.79 -32.75 5.14
N TYR A 84 3.92 -31.60 4.47
CA TYR A 84 5.10 -31.20 3.68
C TYR A 84 6.17 -30.44 4.47
N THR A 85 5.78 -29.82 5.58
CA THR A 85 6.65 -28.93 6.36
C THR A 85 7.79 -29.70 7.04
N SER A 86 7.66 -31.02 7.26
CA SER A 86 8.70 -31.87 7.85
C SER A 86 9.93 -32.05 6.93
N ASP A 87 9.74 -32.11 5.61
CA ASP A 87 10.82 -32.45 4.67
C ASP A 87 11.26 -31.25 3.79
N TYR A 88 10.42 -30.22 3.62
CA TYR A 88 10.65 -29.10 2.68
C TYR A 88 10.43 -27.70 3.27
N THR A 89 10.69 -27.50 4.57
CA THR A 89 10.43 -26.23 5.30
C THR A 89 10.95 -24.98 4.59
N ILE A 90 12.15 -25.03 4.00
CA ILE A 90 12.77 -23.88 3.32
C ILE A 90 12.02 -23.51 2.04
N GLN A 91 11.60 -24.50 1.24
CA GLN A 91 10.86 -24.24 -0.01
C GLN A 91 9.49 -23.63 0.27
N VAL A 92 8.78 -24.16 1.28
CA VAL A 92 7.49 -23.61 1.74
C VAL A 92 7.66 -22.16 2.22
N LEU A 93 8.69 -21.88 3.00
CA LEU A 93 8.97 -20.54 3.51
C LEU A 93 9.28 -19.55 2.38
N VAL A 94 10.13 -19.93 1.43
CA VAL A 94 10.50 -19.09 0.29
C VAL A 94 9.30 -18.87 -0.64
N GLY A 95 8.51 -19.91 -0.91
CA GLY A 95 7.26 -19.83 -1.68
C GLY A 95 6.25 -18.89 -1.03
N TYR A 96 6.00 -19.07 0.28
CA TYR A 96 5.16 -18.17 1.06
C TYR A 96 5.61 -16.71 0.94
N CYS A 97 6.91 -16.46 1.14
CA CYS A 97 7.48 -15.11 1.06
C CYS A 97 7.28 -14.50 -0.32
N LEU A 98 7.61 -15.22 -1.40
CA LEU A 98 7.44 -14.69 -2.76
C LEU A 98 5.99 -14.39 -3.08
N VAL A 99 5.06 -15.30 -2.75
CA VAL A 99 3.63 -15.10 -3.00
C VAL A 99 3.09 -13.92 -2.20
N TYR A 100 3.43 -13.81 -0.91
CA TYR A 100 3.00 -12.69 -0.08
C TYR A 100 3.54 -11.36 -0.62
N ILE A 101 4.84 -11.28 -0.88
CA ILE A 101 5.49 -10.07 -1.39
C ILE A 101 4.89 -9.70 -2.74
N PHE A 102 4.63 -10.68 -3.62
CA PHE A 102 3.97 -10.46 -4.91
C PHE A 102 2.58 -9.85 -4.73
N MET A 103 1.73 -10.48 -3.92
CA MET A 103 0.38 -9.97 -3.64
C MET A 103 0.43 -8.54 -3.10
N GLN A 104 1.31 -8.28 -2.14
CA GLN A 104 1.45 -6.96 -1.53
C GLN A 104 2.02 -5.91 -2.49
N THR A 105 2.97 -6.30 -3.36
CA THR A 105 3.58 -5.41 -4.38
C THR A 105 2.55 -4.97 -5.41
N PHE A 106 1.74 -5.91 -5.89
CA PHE A 106 0.72 -5.70 -6.91
C PHE A 106 -0.67 -5.41 -6.36
N MET A 107 -0.77 -5.07 -5.07
CA MET A 107 -2.02 -4.62 -4.46
C MET A 107 -3.15 -5.67 -4.52
N ILE A 108 -2.80 -6.95 -4.63
CA ILE A 108 -3.74 -8.07 -4.76
C ILE A 108 -4.40 -8.32 -3.39
N PRO A 109 -5.74 -8.28 -3.30
CA PRO A 109 -6.44 -8.57 -2.05
C PRO A 109 -6.25 -10.04 -1.65
N GLY A 110 -6.25 -10.33 -0.35
CA GLY A 110 -6.15 -11.69 0.19
C GLY A 110 -4.92 -11.96 1.07
N THR A 111 -4.06 -10.97 1.30
CA THR A 111 -2.89 -11.10 2.20
C THR A 111 -3.27 -11.44 3.65
N VAL A 112 -4.52 -11.18 4.07
CA VAL A 112 -5.07 -11.62 5.36
C VAL A 112 -5.06 -13.14 5.51
N PHE A 113 -5.39 -13.89 4.44
CA PHE A 113 -5.39 -15.35 4.47
C PHE A 113 -3.97 -15.90 4.57
N MET A 114 -3.00 -15.24 3.92
CA MET A 114 -1.60 -15.59 4.07
C MET A 114 -1.11 -15.34 5.51
N SER A 115 -1.52 -14.24 6.14
CA SER A 115 -1.20 -13.98 7.55
C SER A 115 -1.81 -15.02 8.50
N LEU A 116 -3.04 -15.48 8.23
CA LEU A 116 -3.66 -16.60 8.97
C LEU A 116 -2.87 -17.90 8.75
N LEU A 117 -2.49 -18.20 7.50
CA LEU A 117 -1.67 -19.37 7.15
C LEU A 117 -0.34 -19.38 7.92
N ALA A 118 0.33 -18.24 8.01
CA ALA A 118 1.59 -18.13 8.74
C ALA A 118 1.43 -18.45 10.23
N GLY A 119 0.30 -18.07 10.83
CA GLY A 119 -0.04 -18.45 12.20
C GLY A 119 -0.30 -19.93 12.36
N ALA A 120 -1.07 -20.51 11.44
CA ALA A 120 -1.41 -21.92 11.46
C ALA A 120 -0.19 -22.83 11.27
N LEU A 121 0.77 -22.44 10.41
CA LEU A 121 1.95 -23.25 10.07
C LEU A 121 3.15 -23.01 10.99
N PHE A 122 3.41 -21.77 11.39
CA PHE A 122 4.66 -21.39 12.09
C PHE A 122 4.45 -20.92 13.53
N GLY A 123 3.19 -20.80 13.97
CA GLY A 123 2.83 -20.26 15.28
C GLY A 123 2.99 -18.74 15.37
N VAL A 124 2.70 -18.17 16.55
CA VAL A 124 2.58 -16.71 16.72
C VAL A 124 3.88 -15.97 16.43
N PHE A 125 4.97 -16.33 17.13
CA PHE A 125 6.20 -15.52 17.07
C PHE A 125 6.85 -15.56 15.68
N LYS A 126 7.02 -16.75 15.11
CA LYS A 126 7.59 -16.91 13.77
C LYS A 126 6.64 -16.39 12.69
N GLY A 127 5.33 -16.65 12.82
CA GLY A 127 4.32 -16.16 11.89
C GLY A 127 4.26 -14.63 11.84
N VAL A 128 4.27 -13.95 13.00
CA VAL A 128 4.30 -12.47 13.05
C VAL A 128 5.59 -11.93 12.45
N ALA A 129 6.75 -12.48 12.80
CA ALA A 129 8.01 -12.04 12.22
C ALA A 129 8.01 -12.19 10.68
N LEU A 130 7.49 -13.32 10.18
CA LEU A 130 7.39 -13.61 8.76
C LEU A 130 6.41 -12.67 8.04
N VAL A 131 5.23 -12.43 8.62
CA VAL A 131 4.23 -11.51 8.08
C VAL A 131 4.76 -10.08 8.06
N VAL A 132 5.36 -9.60 9.14
CA VAL A 132 5.93 -8.25 9.20
C VAL A 132 7.04 -8.09 8.15
N PHE A 133 7.92 -9.09 8.02
CA PHE A 133 8.99 -9.07 7.01
C PHE A 133 8.44 -9.02 5.58
N THR A 134 7.55 -9.94 5.23
CA THR A 134 6.97 -10.06 3.88
C THR A 134 6.07 -8.88 3.53
N ALA A 135 5.23 -8.43 4.46
CA ALA A 135 4.36 -7.26 4.28
C ALA A 135 5.17 -5.97 4.12
N THR A 136 6.24 -5.78 4.92
CA THR A 136 7.11 -4.61 4.80
C THR A 136 7.87 -4.64 3.48
N THR A 137 8.43 -5.79 3.10
CA THR A 137 9.17 -5.94 1.83
C THR A 137 8.27 -5.68 0.63
N GLY A 138 7.07 -6.28 0.61
CA GLY A 138 6.09 -6.05 -0.47
C GLY A 138 5.56 -4.61 -0.49
N ALA A 139 5.35 -3.99 0.67
CA ALA A 139 4.94 -2.59 0.75
C ALA A 139 6.05 -1.65 0.23
N SER A 140 7.31 -1.95 0.51
CA SER A 140 8.45 -1.22 -0.04
C SER A 140 8.55 -1.35 -1.56
N SER A 141 8.37 -2.56 -2.10
CA SER A 141 8.32 -2.79 -3.55
C SER A 141 7.17 -2.00 -4.20
N CYS A 142 5.98 -2.02 -3.60
CA CYS A 142 4.83 -1.21 -4.03
C CYS A 142 5.13 0.29 -4.00
N TYR A 143 5.79 0.78 -2.94
CA TYR A 143 6.22 2.17 -2.81
C TYR A 143 7.12 2.58 -3.97
N PHE A 144 8.14 1.79 -4.31
CA PHE A 144 9.05 2.12 -5.41
C PHE A 144 8.35 2.03 -6.77
N LEU A 145 7.48 1.04 -6.97
CA LEU A 145 6.68 0.90 -8.18
C LEU A 145 5.74 2.10 -8.37
N SER A 146 5.07 2.54 -7.31
CA SER A 146 4.23 3.74 -7.31
C SER A 146 5.06 5.02 -7.51
N LYS A 147 6.26 5.10 -6.94
CA LYS A 147 7.17 6.24 -7.18
C LYS A 147 7.56 6.35 -8.66
N LEU A 148 7.82 5.21 -9.31
CA LEU A 148 8.24 5.15 -10.71
C LEU A 148 7.08 5.44 -11.67
N ILE A 149 5.91 4.85 -11.44
CA ILE A 149 4.78 4.90 -12.39
C ILE A 149 3.67 5.84 -11.90
N GLY A 150 3.30 5.71 -10.62
CA GLY A 150 2.16 6.44 -10.04
C GLY A 150 2.40 7.95 -9.93
N ARG A 151 3.61 8.38 -9.59
CA ARG A 151 3.93 9.80 -9.44
C ARG A 151 3.84 10.59 -10.77
N PRO A 152 4.46 10.16 -11.90
CA PRO A 152 4.29 10.83 -13.18
C PRO A 152 2.83 10.88 -13.65
N LEU A 153 2.09 9.77 -13.45
CA LEU A 153 0.67 9.70 -13.83
C LEU A 153 -0.20 10.70 -13.06
N VAL A 154 -0.08 10.74 -11.72
CA VAL A 154 -0.88 11.66 -10.89
C VAL A 154 -0.50 13.11 -11.13
N PHE A 155 0.79 13.40 -11.35
CA PHE A 155 1.23 14.76 -11.69
C PHE A 155 0.63 15.23 -13.02
N SER A 156 0.49 14.34 -14.01
CA SER A 156 -0.14 14.67 -15.30
C SER A 156 -1.66 14.84 -15.21
N LEU A 157 -2.34 14.09 -14.32
CA LEU A 157 -3.80 14.10 -14.22
C LEU A 157 -4.33 15.20 -13.27
N TRP A 158 -3.65 15.42 -12.13
CA TRP A 158 -4.09 16.34 -11.08
C TRP A 158 -2.92 17.09 -10.42
N PRO A 159 -2.21 17.96 -11.17
CA PRO A 159 -1.03 18.67 -10.66
C PRO A 159 -1.35 19.54 -9.43
N ASP A 160 -2.43 20.33 -9.47
CA ASP A 160 -2.76 21.28 -8.40
C ASP A 160 -3.07 20.60 -7.06
N LYS A 161 -3.84 19.50 -7.10
CA LYS A 161 -4.14 18.72 -5.88
C LYS A 161 -2.89 18.05 -5.35
N LEU A 162 -2.04 17.52 -6.22
CA LEU A 162 -0.79 16.89 -5.82
C LEU A 162 0.13 17.88 -5.08
N THR A 163 0.33 19.07 -5.63
CA THR A 163 1.14 20.12 -5.00
C THR A 163 0.54 20.56 -3.66
N PHE A 164 -0.78 20.67 -3.54
CA PHE A 164 -1.44 20.94 -2.27
C PHE A 164 -1.11 19.89 -1.21
N PHE A 165 -1.24 18.60 -1.52
CA PHE A 165 -0.94 17.53 -0.56
C PHE A 165 0.54 17.45 -0.21
N GLN A 166 1.44 17.60 -1.20
CA GLN A 166 2.89 17.66 -0.97
C GLN A 166 3.26 18.82 -0.02
N ASN A 167 2.64 20.00 -0.20
CA ASN A 167 2.84 21.13 0.70
C ASN A 167 2.36 20.84 2.12
N GLN A 168 1.26 20.10 2.30
CA GLN A 168 0.76 19.71 3.62
C GLN A 168 1.69 18.69 4.31
N VAL A 169 2.24 17.75 3.55
CA VAL A 169 3.26 16.81 4.05
C VAL A 169 4.52 17.56 4.44
N ALA A 170 4.99 18.52 3.63
CA ALA A 170 6.16 19.32 3.91
C ALA A 170 6.02 20.14 5.21
N LYS A 171 4.84 20.74 5.45
CA LYS A 171 4.54 21.47 6.69
C LYS A 171 4.57 20.61 7.95
N ARG A 172 4.37 19.29 7.83
CA ARG A 172 4.26 18.35 8.95
C ARG A 172 5.41 17.35 9.02
N ARG A 173 6.53 17.65 8.34
CA ARG A 173 7.65 16.73 8.16
C ARG A 173 8.22 16.18 9.48
N GLU A 174 8.29 17.00 10.52
CA GLU A 174 8.80 16.60 11.85
C GLU A 174 7.92 15.56 12.56
N ARG A 175 6.61 15.55 12.29
CA ARG A 175 5.64 14.62 12.91
C ARG A 175 5.16 13.54 11.95
N LEU A 176 5.73 13.49 10.74
CA LEU A 176 5.25 12.65 9.65
C LEU A 176 5.29 11.15 9.99
N LEU A 177 6.32 10.71 10.72
CA LEU A 177 6.43 9.34 11.21
C LEU A 177 5.25 8.96 12.12
N ASN A 178 4.88 9.84 13.04
CA ASN A 178 3.79 9.56 13.99
C ASN A 178 2.43 9.55 13.28
N TYR A 179 2.21 10.46 12.33
CA TYR A 179 1.02 10.42 11.47
C TYR A 179 0.94 9.13 10.67
N MET A 180 2.07 8.68 10.13
CA MET A 180 2.10 7.47 9.34
C MET A 180 1.90 6.21 10.17
N LEU A 181 2.48 6.18 11.37
CA LEU A 181 2.28 5.10 12.32
C LEU A 181 0.81 4.99 12.71
N PHE A 182 0.15 6.12 12.98
CA PHE A 182 -1.30 6.17 13.21
C PHE A 182 -2.11 5.58 12.06
N LEU A 183 -1.82 6.00 10.83
CA LEU A 183 -2.53 5.50 9.65
C LEU A 183 -2.34 4.00 9.42
N ARG A 184 -1.23 3.42 9.89
CA ARG A 184 -0.94 1.99 9.73
C ARG A 184 -1.46 1.12 10.86
N VAL A 185 -1.48 1.65 12.08
CA VAL A 185 -2.05 0.97 13.24
C VAL A 185 -3.58 1.01 13.18
N THR A 186 -4.15 2.14 12.76
CA THR A 186 -5.60 2.26 12.60
C THR A 186 -6.06 1.66 11.27
N PRO A 187 -7.13 0.86 11.24
CA PRO A 187 -7.66 0.27 10.01
C PRO A 187 -8.46 1.29 9.15
N THR A 188 -8.13 2.58 9.24
CA THR A 188 -8.89 3.67 8.61
C THR A 188 -8.69 3.73 7.10
N LEU A 189 -7.47 3.44 6.64
CA LEU A 189 -7.12 3.41 5.23
C LEU A 189 -6.60 2.03 4.84
N PRO A 190 -6.95 1.52 3.65
CA PRO A 190 -6.35 0.29 3.13
C PRO A 190 -4.83 0.45 3.05
N ASN A 191 -4.08 -0.58 3.50
CA ASN A 191 -2.61 -0.62 3.40
C ASN A 191 -2.13 -0.30 1.98
N THR A 192 -2.86 -0.82 1.00
CA THR A 192 -2.65 -0.59 -0.42
C THR A 192 -2.66 0.89 -0.81
N PHE A 193 -3.61 1.66 -0.28
CA PHE A 193 -3.72 3.08 -0.54
C PHE A 193 -2.53 3.83 0.04
N ILE A 194 -2.15 3.52 1.28
CA ILE A 194 -0.98 4.14 1.94
C ILE A 194 0.29 3.85 1.14
N ASN A 195 0.49 2.61 0.68
CA ASN A 195 1.66 2.20 -0.11
C ASN A 195 1.79 3.01 -1.41
N VAL A 196 0.69 3.23 -2.13
CA VAL A 196 0.67 3.98 -3.39
C VAL A 196 0.76 5.48 -3.17
N ALA A 197 -0.01 6.03 -2.23
CA ALA A 197 -0.11 7.48 -2.01
C ALA A 197 1.18 8.07 -1.43
N SER A 198 1.86 7.35 -0.53
CA SER A 198 3.06 7.84 0.16
C SER A 198 4.16 8.41 -0.75
N PRO A 199 4.65 7.70 -1.79
CA PRO A 199 5.66 8.25 -2.69
C PRO A 199 5.15 9.38 -3.58
N ILE A 200 3.85 9.43 -3.84
CA ILE A 200 3.20 10.47 -4.65
C ILE A 200 3.21 11.79 -3.88
N VAL A 201 2.84 11.77 -2.59
CA VAL A 201 2.83 12.97 -1.72
C VAL A 201 4.18 13.28 -1.04
N ASP A 202 5.28 12.72 -1.56
CA ASP A 202 6.65 12.97 -1.09
C ASP A 202 6.95 12.55 0.37
N VAL A 203 6.31 11.50 0.86
CA VAL A 203 6.72 10.87 2.13
C VAL A 203 8.09 10.21 1.95
N PRO A 204 9.10 10.50 2.79
CA PRO A 204 10.40 9.85 2.70
C PRO A 204 10.33 8.34 2.94
N TYR A 205 11.08 7.56 2.17
CA TYR A 205 11.08 6.09 2.25
C TYR A 205 11.43 5.55 3.66
N HIS A 206 12.39 6.16 4.37
CA HIS A 206 12.76 5.70 5.71
C HIS A 206 11.60 5.86 6.72
N ILE A 207 10.81 6.94 6.58
CA ILE A 207 9.61 7.16 7.40
C ILE A 207 8.55 6.14 7.05
N PHE A 208 8.30 5.94 5.74
CA PHE A 208 7.42 4.90 5.23
C PHE A 208 7.79 3.53 5.79
N PHE A 209 9.03 3.11 5.63
CA PHE A 209 9.54 1.82 6.03
C PHE A 209 9.37 1.60 7.54
N LEU A 210 9.83 2.55 8.37
CA LEU A 210 9.77 2.39 9.82
C LEU A 210 8.34 2.37 10.34
N ALA A 211 7.47 3.25 9.82
CA ALA A 211 6.05 3.23 10.17
C ALA A 211 5.37 1.93 9.70
N THR A 212 5.76 1.37 8.55
CA THR A 212 5.26 0.07 8.04
C THR A 212 5.67 -1.07 8.96
N PHE A 213 6.96 -1.15 9.23
CA PHE A 213 7.56 -2.21 10.00
C PHE A 213 6.97 -2.28 11.40
N ILE A 214 6.78 -1.13 12.07
CA ILE A 214 6.22 -1.08 13.42
C ILE A 214 4.68 -1.14 13.39
N GLY A 215 4.03 -0.39 12.51
CA GLY A 215 2.59 -0.21 12.50
C GLY A 215 1.80 -1.45 12.11
N ILE A 216 2.39 -2.38 11.36
CA ILE A 216 1.75 -3.65 10.98
C ILE A 216 1.79 -4.68 12.11
N ILE A 217 2.71 -4.57 13.08
CA ILE A 217 2.90 -5.58 14.14
C ILE A 217 1.60 -5.90 14.90
N PRO A 218 0.80 -4.92 15.38
CA PRO A 218 -0.41 -5.23 16.13
C PRO A 218 -1.45 -5.98 15.29
N ALA A 219 -1.69 -5.54 14.05
CA ALA A 219 -2.61 -6.19 13.14
C ALA A 219 -2.13 -7.60 12.76
N ALA A 220 -0.83 -7.76 12.45
CA ALA A 220 -0.22 -9.04 12.16
C ALA A 220 -0.35 -10.00 13.35
N PHE A 221 -0.13 -9.54 14.58
CA PHE A 221 -0.30 -10.36 15.78
C PHE A 221 -1.72 -10.89 15.95
N VAL A 222 -2.73 -10.02 15.79
CA VAL A 222 -4.14 -10.44 15.88
C VAL A 222 -4.47 -11.49 14.82
N THR A 223 -4.11 -11.23 13.56
CA THR A 223 -4.40 -12.16 12.45
C THR A 223 -3.64 -13.47 12.58
N VAL A 224 -2.34 -13.43 12.87
CA VAL A 224 -1.52 -14.66 13.03
C VAL A 224 -2.01 -15.49 14.22
N ARG A 225 -2.40 -14.86 15.33
CA ARG A 225 -2.96 -15.60 16.48
C ARG A 225 -4.26 -16.30 16.13
N ALA A 226 -5.14 -15.65 15.39
CA ALA A 226 -6.36 -16.27 14.92
C ALA A 226 -6.10 -17.45 13.97
N GLY A 227 -5.00 -17.40 13.21
CA GLY A 227 -4.55 -18.52 12.38
C GLY A 227 -4.25 -19.81 13.17
N ILE A 228 -3.90 -19.72 14.45
CA ILE A 228 -3.72 -20.91 15.31
C ILE A 228 -5.08 -21.55 15.63
N ALA A 229 -6.10 -20.73 15.85
CA ALA A 229 -7.47 -21.16 16.11
C ALA A 229 -8.28 -21.30 14.80
N LEU A 230 -7.63 -21.56 13.66
CA LEU A 230 -8.27 -21.57 12.35
C LEU A 230 -9.42 -22.60 12.24
N GLY A 231 -9.40 -23.67 13.03
CA GLY A 231 -10.49 -24.65 13.12
C GLY A 231 -11.76 -24.10 13.77
N ASP A 232 -11.64 -23.08 14.62
CA ASP A 232 -12.73 -22.48 15.39
C ASP A 232 -13.28 -21.19 14.75
N LEU A 233 -12.62 -20.67 13.69
CA LEU A 233 -13.06 -19.46 12.99
C LEU A 233 -14.24 -19.77 12.07
N GLN A 234 -15.39 -19.12 12.30
CA GLN A 234 -16.56 -19.23 11.42
C GLN A 234 -16.51 -18.21 10.29
N SER A 235 -15.93 -17.02 10.52
CA SER A 235 -15.78 -16.01 9.47
C SER A 235 -14.53 -15.14 9.60
N VAL A 236 -14.07 -14.54 8.49
CA VAL A 236 -13.03 -13.50 8.50
C VAL A 236 -13.54 -12.21 9.17
N GLY A 237 -14.87 -12.03 9.25
CA GLY A 237 -15.50 -10.90 9.95
C GLY A 237 -15.25 -10.93 11.47
N ASP A 238 -15.08 -12.11 12.05
CA ASP A 238 -14.83 -12.29 13.49
C ASP A 238 -13.48 -11.67 13.91
N LEU A 239 -12.53 -11.56 12.98
CA LEU A 239 -11.25 -10.85 13.17
C LEU A 239 -11.43 -9.34 13.27
N TYR A 240 -12.43 -8.81 12.58
CA TYR A 240 -12.77 -7.39 12.52
C TYR A 240 -13.97 -7.07 13.40
N ASP A 241 -14.22 -7.87 14.44
CA ASP A 241 -15.25 -7.57 15.43
C ASP A 241 -15.03 -6.15 16.00
N PHE A 242 -16.14 -5.50 16.38
CA PHE A 242 -16.16 -4.10 16.79
C PHE A 242 -15.14 -3.83 17.90
N LEU A 243 -14.96 -4.77 18.84
CA LEU A 243 -14.00 -4.67 19.93
C LEU A 243 -12.53 -4.70 19.44
N SER A 244 -12.21 -5.51 18.43
CA SER A 244 -10.87 -5.55 17.81
C SER A 244 -10.56 -4.26 17.08
N ILE A 245 -11.53 -3.71 16.35
CA ILE A 245 -11.41 -2.40 15.69
C ILE A 245 -11.21 -1.28 16.72
N VAL A 246 -12.00 -1.27 17.79
CA VAL A 246 -11.87 -0.28 18.88
C VAL A 246 -10.51 -0.40 19.57
N THR A 247 -10.00 -1.62 19.77
CA THR A 247 -8.68 -1.85 20.39
C THR A 247 -7.56 -1.33 19.49
N LEU A 248 -7.58 -1.65 18.20
CA LEU A 248 -6.59 -1.13 17.24
C LEU A 248 -6.69 0.40 17.13
N PHE A 249 -7.90 0.94 17.14
CA PHE A 249 -8.13 2.38 17.16
C PHE A 249 -7.55 3.04 18.40
N LEU A 250 -7.78 2.47 19.60
CA LEU A 250 -7.23 2.98 20.86
C LEU A 250 -5.70 2.94 20.89
N ILE A 251 -5.09 1.86 20.39
CA ILE A 251 -3.62 1.77 20.25
C ILE A 251 -3.11 2.84 19.30
N GLY A 252 -3.81 3.06 18.17
CA GLY A 252 -3.52 4.15 17.23
C GLY A 252 -3.60 5.52 17.89
N VAL A 253 -4.69 5.81 18.61
CA VAL A 253 -4.88 7.07 19.34
C VAL A 253 -3.76 7.26 20.36
N LEU A 254 -3.48 6.26 21.21
CA LEU A 254 -2.37 6.27 22.17
C LEU A 254 -1.02 6.57 21.52
N SER A 255 -0.77 6.05 20.32
CA SER A 255 0.46 6.34 19.58
C SER A 255 0.56 7.81 19.13
N VAL A 256 -0.57 8.51 18.94
CA VAL A 256 -0.63 9.92 18.51
C VAL A 256 -0.76 10.88 19.69
N THR A 257 -1.33 10.45 20.81
CA THR A 257 -1.54 11.28 22.01
C THR A 257 -0.29 12.07 22.46
N PRO A 258 0.93 11.50 22.47
CA PRO A 258 2.15 12.25 22.83
C PRO A 258 2.42 13.44 21.89
N THR A 259 2.04 13.32 20.61
CA THR A 259 2.26 14.36 19.60
C THR A 259 1.22 15.47 19.62
N LEU A 260 0.01 15.19 20.10
CA LEU A 260 -1.03 16.21 20.30
C LEU A 260 -0.80 17.00 21.59
N MET A 261 -0.30 16.33 22.64
CA MET A 261 -0.04 16.95 23.94
C MET A 261 1.26 17.78 23.99
N GLY A 262 2.19 17.58 23.05
CA GLY A 262 3.40 18.41 22.91
C GLY A 262 3.17 19.86 22.48
N ASN A 263 1.92 20.34 22.43
CA ASN A 263 1.56 21.71 22.01
C ASN A 263 1.23 22.66 23.18
N LYS A 264 1.69 22.36 24.40
CA LYS A 264 1.65 23.32 25.51
C LYS A 264 3.07 23.72 25.93
N GLY A 265 3.63 24.64 25.15
CA GLY A 265 4.75 25.48 25.56
C GLY A 265 6.07 25.19 24.83
N LYS A 266 6.45 26.05 23.89
CA LYS A 266 7.10 27.32 24.22
C LYS A 266 7.11 28.27 22.99
N PRO A 267 7.24 29.58 23.26
CA PRO A 267 6.86 30.69 22.39
C PRO A 267 7.74 30.89 21.16
#